data_AF-A0A966S0D4-F1
#
_entry.id   AF-A0A966S0D4-F1
#
_cell.length_a   1.000
_cell.length_b   1.000
_cell.length_c   1.000
_cell.angle_alpha   90.00
_cell.angle_beta   90.00
_cell.angle_gamma   90.00
#
_symmetry.space_group_name_H-M   'P 1'
#
loop_
_entity.id
_entity.type
_entity.pdbx_description
1 polymer ?
#
loop_
_entity_poly.entity_id
_entity_poly.type
_entity_poly.pdbx_seq_one_letter_code
_entity_poly.pdbx_strand_id
1 'polypeptide(L)'
;MDRTERFYLIDRLLKARGAMPLAALMEELGVSRATALRDLTYMRERLNVPIAFDRSLGGYRIDASSGRYALPGLWFNASEIHALLAMQQLLREVEPGLLTPHLAPLEGDISRTVVWPDVRLKWVTRSCFLASNALAATSKNAPL
;
A
#
# COMPACT_ATOMS: atom_id res chain seq x y z
N MET A 1 -9.34 -20.52 13.63
CA MET A 1 -9.09 -19.49 12.61
C MET A 1 -7.88 -18.67 13.04
N ASP A 2 -6.84 -18.65 12.21
CA ASP A 2 -5.67 -17.82 12.46
C ASP A 2 -6.05 -16.33 12.44
N ARG A 3 -5.25 -15.48 13.11
CA ARG A 3 -5.50 -14.04 13.14
C ARG A 3 -5.44 -13.41 11.76
N THR A 4 -4.54 -13.87 10.90
CA THR A 4 -4.39 -13.35 9.53
C THR A 4 -5.60 -13.68 8.68
N GLU A 5 -6.11 -14.91 8.79
CA GLU A 5 -7.35 -15.32 8.14
C GLU A 5 -8.52 -14.42 8.55
N ARG A 6 -8.62 -14.08 9.85
CA ARG A 6 -9.69 -13.19 10.35
C ARG A 6 -9.63 -11.81 9.68
N PHE A 7 -8.44 -11.25 9.50
CA PHE A 7 -8.28 -9.96 8.83
C PHE A 7 -8.74 -10.02 7.37
N TYR A 8 -8.37 -11.08 6.65
CA TYR A 8 -8.83 -11.30 5.28
C TYR A 8 -10.35 -11.44 5.20
N LEU A 9 -10.96 -12.15 6.14
CA LEU A 9 -12.41 -12.32 6.18
C LEU A 9 -13.12 -11.00 6.49
N ILE A 10 -12.63 -10.22 7.45
CA ILE A 10 -13.16 -8.89 7.76
C ILE A 10 -13.09 -7.99 6.52
N ASP A 11 -11.93 -7.90 5.87
CA ASP A 11 -11.76 -7.08 4.66
C ASP A 11 -12.75 -7.50 3.55
N ARG A 12 -12.90 -8.81 3.31
CA ARG A 12 -13.86 -9.35 2.33
C ARG A 12 -15.30 -8.99 2.69
N LEU A 13 -15.70 -9.19 3.95
CA LEU A 13 -17.06 -8.93 4.42
C LEU A 13 -17.43 -7.45 4.30
N LEU A 14 -16.52 -6.55 4.71
CA LEU A 14 -16.75 -5.11 4.65
C LEU A 14 -16.80 -4.60 3.19
N LYS A 15 -15.98 -5.15 2.29
CA LYS A 15 -16.04 -4.83 0.85
C LYS A 15 -17.32 -5.32 0.19
N ALA A 16 -17.78 -6.53 0.54
CA ALA A 16 -18.95 -7.14 -0.10
C ALA A 16 -20.28 -6.55 0.40
N ARG A 17 -20.41 -6.31 1.71
CA ARG A 17 -21.66 -5.87 2.35
C ARG A 17 -21.75 -4.35 2.53
N GLY A 18 -20.66 -3.61 2.32
CA GLY A 18 -20.58 -2.17 2.50
C GLY A 18 -20.48 -1.77 3.98
N ALA A 19 -21.47 -2.11 4.80
CA ALA A 19 -21.43 -1.91 6.25
C ALA A 19 -21.92 -3.15 6.99
N MET A 20 -21.27 -3.48 8.12
CA MET A 20 -21.60 -4.69 8.89
C MET A 20 -21.67 -4.40 10.40
N PRO A 21 -22.77 -4.74 11.08
CA PRO A 21 -22.88 -4.57 12.52
C PRO A 21 -21.91 -5.49 13.27
N LEU A 22 -21.48 -5.06 14.46
CA LEU A 22 -20.51 -5.80 15.26
C LEU A 22 -20.97 -7.22 15.59
N ALA A 23 -22.27 -7.39 15.88
CA ALA A 23 -22.85 -8.70 16.18
C ALA A 23 -22.73 -9.68 15.00
N ALA A 24 -22.99 -9.22 13.78
CA ALA A 24 -22.83 -10.04 12.58
C ALA A 24 -21.36 -10.38 12.32
N LEU A 25 -20.44 -9.42 12.54
CA LEU A 25 -19.00 -9.70 12.47
C LEU A 25 -18.59 -10.77 13.48
N MET A 26 -19.09 -10.72 14.71
CA MET A 26 -18.80 -11.71 15.75
C MET A 26 -19.30 -13.11 15.36
N GLU A 27 -20.50 -13.20 14.80
CA GLU A 27 -21.10 -14.45 14.34
C GLU A 27 -20.30 -15.06 13.19
N GLU A 28 -20.02 -14.28 12.14
CA GLU A 28 -19.32 -14.74 10.94
C GLU A 28 -17.86 -15.12 11.22
N LEU A 29 -17.21 -14.42 12.16
CA LEU A 29 -15.85 -14.74 12.60
C LEU A 29 -15.81 -15.85 13.67
N GLY A 30 -16.93 -16.15 14.33
CA GLY A 30 -16.99 -17.05 15.47
C GLY A 30 -16.17 -16.57 16.67
N VAL A 31 -16.12 -15.26 16.93
CA VAL A 31 -15.28 -14.66 17.99
C VAL A 31 -16.05 -13.77 18.96
N SER A 32 -15.46 -13.57 20.14
CA SER A 32 -16.00 -12.63 21.13
C SER A 32 -15.98 -11.18 20.64
N ARG A 33 -16.83 -10.34 21.25
CA ARG A 33 -16.86 -8.89 21.02
C ARG A 33 -15.49 -8.24 21.21
N ALA A 34 -14.79 -8.61 22.28
CA ALA A 34 -13.47 -8.05 22.59
C ALA A 34 -12.44 -8.40 21.52
N THR A 35 -12.49 -9.63 20.98
CA THR A 35 -11.61 -10.07 19.90
C THR A 35 -11.90 -9.32 18.60
N ALA A 36 -13.18 -9.23 18.20
CA ALA A 36 -13.57 -8.52 16.99
C ALA A 36 -13.13 -7.03 17.03
N LEU A 37 -13.35 -6.35 18.16
CA LEU A 37 -12.90 -4.97 18.33
C LEU A 37 -11.37 -4.83 18.29
N ARG A 38 -10.63 -5.74 18.93
CA ARG A 38 -9.15 -5.74 18.86
C ARG A 38 -8.66 -5.93 17.43
N ASP A 39 -9.31 -6.80 16.66
CA ASP A 39 -8.95 -7.05 15.27
C ASP A 39 -9.25 -5.82 14.40
N LEU A 40 -10.43 -5.20 14.54
CA LEU A 40 -10.77 -3.94 13.84
C LEU A 40 -9.79 -2.81 14.19
N THR A 41 -9.46 -2.64 15.48
CA THR A 41 -8.48 -1.65 15.94
C THR A 41 -7.10 -1.92 15.35
N TYR A 42 -6.66 -3.19 15.35
CA TYR A 42 -5.38 -3.56 14.75
C TYR A 42 -5.34 -3.28 13.25
N MET A 43 -6.40 -3.63 12.52
CA MET A 43 -6.51 -3.33 11.09
C MET A 43 -6.43 -1.82 10.82
N ARG A 44 -7.09 -1.00 11.65
CA ARG A 44 -7.06 0.46 11.53
C ARG A 44 -5.68 1.06 11.83
N GLU A 45 -5.05 0.64 12.93
CA GLU A 45 -3.85 1.30 13.47
C GLU A 45 -2.54 0.72 12.92
N ARG A 46 -2.52 -0.57 12.57
CA ARG A 46 -1.31 -1.26 12.09
C ARG A 46 -1.34 -1.56 10.61
N LEU A 47 -2.50 -1.94 10.08
CA LEU A 47 -2.68 -2.21 8.65
C LEU A 47 -3.26 -1.01 7.89
N ASN A 48 -3.45 0.11 8.59
CA ASN A 48 -3.80 1.38 7.97
C ASN A 48 -5.16 1.34 7.23
N VAL A 49 -6.02 0.36 7.54
CA VAL A 49 -7.31 0.17 6.88
C VAL A 49 -8.27 1.28 7.34
N PRO A 50 -8.92 2.02 6.41
CA PRO A 50 -9.80 3.13 6.76
C PRO A 50 -11.17 2.62 7.25
N ILE A 51 -11.21 1.88 8.35
CA ILE A 51 -12.46 1.36 8.92
C ILE A 51 -13.12 2.44 9.79
N ALA A 52 -14.38 2.76 9.49
CA ALA A 52 -15.20 3.69 10.25
C ALA A 52 -16.53 3.04 10.68
N PHE A 53 -17.08 3.47 11.81
CA PHE A 53 -18.43 3.08 12.21
C PHE A 53 -19.43 4.06 11.59
N ASP A 54 -20.34 3.54 10.78
CA ASP A 54 -21.43 4.28 10.18
C ASP A 54 -22.67 4.21 11.07
N ARG A 55 -23.07 5.35 11.65
CA ARG A 55 -24.25 5.43 12.52
C ARG A 55 -25.56 5.22 11.76
N SER A 56 -25.61 5.61 10.49
CA SER A 56 -26.83 5.49 9.67
C SER A 56 -27.11 4.05 9.28
N LEU A 57 -26.04 3.29 8.99
CA LEU A 57 -26.12 1.87 8.64
C LEU A 57 -25.93 0.93 9.86
N GLY A 58 -25.61 1.48 11.03
CA GLY A 58 -25.44 0.73 12.27
C GLY A 58 -24.27 -0.26 12.28
N GLY A 59 -23.22 0.00 11.49
CA GLY A 59 -22.16 -0.98 11.26
C GLY A 59 -20.80 -0.39 10.89
N TYR A 60 -19.78 -1.23 10.95
CA TYR A 60 -18.44 -0.89 10.47
C TYR A 60 -18.39 -0.98 8.95
N ARG A 61 -17.72 -0.02 8.31
CA ARG A 61 -17.48 0.02 6.87
C ARG A 61 -16.08 0.48 6.55
N ILE A 62 -15.61 0.15 5.35
CA ILE A 62 -14.39 0.74 4.79
C ILE A 62 -14.76 2.11 4.20
N ASP A 63 -14.04 3.15 4.60
CA ASP A 63 -14.25 4.50 4.15
C ASP A 63 -13.48 4.79 2.85
N ALA A 64 -14.19 4.69 1.73
CA ALA A 64 -13.64 4.95 0.41
C ALA A 64 -13.20 6.42 0.22
N SER A 65 -13.75 7.37 0.99
CA SER A 65 -13.35 8.78 0.94
C SER A 65 -12.04 9.10 1.66
N SER A 66 -11.45 8.13 2.37
CA SER A 66 -10.23 8.35 3.15
C SER A 66 -8.99 8.71 2.32
N GLY A 67 -9.05 8.61 0.99
CA GLY A 67 -7.91 8.84 0.10
C GLY A 67 -6.79 7.82 0.28
N ARG A 68 -7.10 6.67 0.91
CA ARG A 68 -6.18 5.54 1.04
C ARG A 68 -6.41 4.54 -0.08
N TYR A 69 -5.32 3.98 -0.56
CA TYR A 69 -5.29 3.06 -1.66
C TYR A 69 -5.09 1.64 -1.15
N ALA A 70 -5.87 0.69 -1.68
CA ALA A 70 -5.77 -0.71 -1.32
C ALA A 70 -4.78 -1.43 -2.24
N LEU A 71 -3.69 -1.92 -1.67
CA LEU A 71 -2.86 -2.96 -2.26
C LEU A 71 -3.25 -4.32 -1.65
N PRO A 72 -2.91 -5.46 -2.29
CA PRO A 72 -3.19 -6.77 -1.73
C PRO A 72 -2.69 -6.90 -0.29
N GLY A 73 -3.63 -6.90 0.67
CA GLY A 73 -3.36 -7.01 2.11
C GLY A 73 -2.90 -5.73 2.82
N LEU A 74 -2.78 -4.58 2.15
CA LEU A 74 -2.23 -3.34 2.74
C LEU A 74 -2.97 -2.09 2.26
N TRP A 75 -3.07 -1.09 3.13
CA TRP A 75 -3.62 0.21 2.80
C TRP A 75 -2.56 1.28 2.94
N PHE A 76 -2.39 2.08 1.89
CA PHE A 76 -1.37 3.13 1.83
C PHE A 76 -1.99 4.50 1.64
N ASN A 77 -1.38 5.52 2.26
CA ASN A 77 -1.64 6.90 1.89
C ASN A 77 -0.81 7.29 0.64
N ALA A 78 -1.09 8.46 0.08
CA ALA A 78 -0.39 8.94 -1.12
C ALA A 78 1.14 8.95 -0.92
N SER A 79 1.65 9.56 0.15
CA SER A 79 3.09 9.67 0.40
C SER A 79 3.80 8.32 0.53
N GLU A 80 3.17 7.33 1.15
CA GLU A 80 3.74 5.98 1.29
C GLU A 80 3.87 5.27 -0.06
N ILE A 81 2.91 5.44 -0.96
CA ILE A 81 3.00 4.90 -2.33
C ILE A 81 4.14 5.58 -3.08
N HIS A 82 4.27 6.90 -2.97
CA HIS A 82 5.39 7.63 -3.59
C HIS A 82 6.73 7.14 -3.05
N ALA A 83 6.84 6.90 -1.73
CA ALA A 83 8.05 6.36 -1.12
C ALA A 83 8.37 4.95 -1.63
N LEU A 84 7.36 4.07 -1.72
CA LEU A 84 7.52 2.71 -2.23
C LEU A 84 8.02 2.68 -3.68
N LEU A 85 7.46 3.56 -4.53
CA LEU A 85 7.88 3.69 -5.93
C LEU A 85 9.27 4.31 -6.06
N ALA A 86 9.61 5.30 -5.23
CA ALA A 86 10.95 5.87 -5.19
C ALA A 86 11.98 4.81 -4.79
N MET A 87 11.68 4.01 -3.76
CA MET A 87 12.53 2.88 -3.35
C MET A 87 12.71 1.87 -4.47
N GLN A 88 11.63 1.52 -5.18
CA GLN A 88 11.71 0.61 -6.32
C GLN A 88 12.58 1.17 -7.45
N GLN A 89 12.46 2.46 -7.76
CA GLN A 89 13.30 3.12 -8.76
C GLN A 89 14.79 3.10 -8.34
N LEU A 90 15.10 3.38 -7.07
CA LEU A 90 16.45 3.30 -6.55
C LEU A 90 17.01 1.87 -6.61
N LEU A 91 16.21 0.86 -6.27
CA LEU A 91 16.61 -0.55 -6.33
C LEU A 91 16.92 -1.00 -7.77
N ARG A 92 16.13 -0.54 -8.75
CA ARG A 92 16.40 -0.79 -10.18
C ARG A 92 17.74 -0.22 -10.64
N GLU A 93 18.14 0.93 -10.10
CA GLU A 93 19.40 1.60 -10.44
C GLU A 93 20.62 0.96 -9.76
N VAL A 94 20.47 0.40 -8.55
CA VAL A 94 21.57 -0.21 -7.79
C VAL A 94 21.90 -1.62 -8.31
N GLU A 95 20.93 -2.42 -8.74
CA GLU A 95 21.19 -3.76 -9.27
C GLU A 95 20.16 -4.17 -10.35
N PRO A 96 20.42 -3.88 -11.64
CA PRO A 96 19.43 -4.03 -12.71
C PRO A 96 19.00 -5.48 -13.03
N GLY A 97 19.55 -6.50 -12.36
CA GLY A 97 19.31 -7.90 -12.70
C GLY A 97 18.66 -8.78 -11.62
N LEU A 98 18.95 -8.54 -10.34
CA LEU A 98 18.64 -9.53 -9.30
C LEU A 98 17.21 -9.41 -8.76
N LEU A 99 16.76 -8.18 -8.48
CA LEU A 99 15.48 -7.93 -7.82
C LEU A 99 14.35 -7.52 -8.78
N THR A 100 14.70 -7.15 -10.01
CA THR A 100 13.74 -6.73 -11.05
C THR A 100 12.60 -7.73 -11.28
N PRO A 101 12.84 -9.06 -11.37
CA PRO A 101 11.76 -10.04 -11.58
C PRO A 101 10.83 -10.17 -10.37
N HIS A 102 11.36 -9.98 -9.16
CA HIS A 102 10.61 -10.11 -7.90
C HIS A 102 9.76 -8.87 -7.59
N LEU A 103 10.16 -7.70 -8.10
CA LEU A 103 9.47 -6.44 -7.89
C LEU A 103 8.42 -6.13 -8.99
N ALA A 104 8.48 -6.81 -10.14
CA ALA A 104 7.55 -6.61 -11.24
C ALA A 104 6.05 -6.81 -10.88
N PRO A 105 5.64 -7.79 -10.05
CA PRO A 105 4.23 -7.94 -9.67
C PRO A 105 3.68 -6.74 -8.89
N LEU A 106 4.51 -6.13 -8.04
CA LEU A 106 4.13 -4.96 -7.24
C LEU A 106 3.79 -3.76 -8.12
N GLU A 107 4.50 -3.56 -9.23
CA GLU A 107 4.20 -2.48 -10.19
C GLU A 107 2.86 -2.65 -10.86
N GLY A 108 2.53 -3.89 -11.23
CA GLY A 108 1.23 -4.23 -11.80
C GLY A 108 0.09 -3.91 -10.84
N ASP A 109 0.27 -4.25 -9.56
CA ASP A 109 -0.75 -4.00 -8.53
C ASP A 109 -0.90 -2.51 -8.21
N ILE A 110 0.21 -1.77 -8.07
CA ILE A 110 0.18 -0.31 -7.83
C ILE A 110 -0.48 0.42 -9.01
N SER A 111 -0.13 0.05 -10.24
CA SER A 111 -0.66 0.68 -11.45
C SER A 111 -2.17 0.44 -11.63
N ARG A 112 -2.69 -0.67 -11.10
CA ARG A 112 -4.14 -0.97 -11.11
C ARG A 112 -4.91 -0.20 -10.05
N THR A 113 -4.32 0.03 -8.89
CA THR A 113 -5.00 0.69 -7.76
C THR A 113 -5.02 2.22 -7.90
N VAL A 114 -4.01 2.82 -8.53
CA VAL A 114 -3.86 4.28 -8.63
C VAL A 114 -4.09 4.74 -10.08
N VAL A 115 -5.13 5.56 -10.31
CA VAL A 115 -5.28 6.30 -11.58
C VAL A 115 -4.41 7.55 -11.50
N TRP A 116 -3.28 7.53 -12.20
CA TRP A 116 -2.32 8.63 -12.23
C TRP A 116 -2.83 9.83 -13.04
N PRO A 117 -2.90 11.06 -12.48
CA PRO A 117 -2.63 12.24 -13.27
C PRO A 117 -1.11 12.32 -13.46
N ASP A 118 -0.62 11.84 -14.61
CA ASP A 118 0.75 11.95 -15.15
C ASP A 118 1.77 12.56 -14.17
N VAL A 119 2.18 11.78 -13.16
CA VAL A 119 3.42 12.08 -12.44
C VAL A 119 4.52 11.57 -13.34
N ARG A 120 4.70 12.28 -14.45
CA ARG A 120 5.83 12.10 -15.34
C ARG A 120 7.05 12.27 -14.46
N LEU A 121 7.76 11.16 -14.22
CA LEU A 121 8.94 10.98 -13.38
C LEU A 121 10.11 11.88 -13.84
N LYS A 122 9.90 13.19 -13.96
CA LYS A 122 10.91 14.14 -14.45
C LYS A 122 11.84 14.61 -13.33
N TRP A 123 11.46 14.47 -12.07
CA TRP A 123 12.29 14.88 -10.93
C TRP A 123 13.24 13.79 -10.41
N VAL A 124 12.90 12.50 -10.52
CA VAL A 124 13.80 11.41 -10.07
C VAL A 124 14.85 11.11 -11.13
N THR A 125 14.46 10.98 -12.41
CA THR A 125 15.40 10.62 -13.48
C THR A 125 16.41 11.73 -13.77
N ARG A 126 16.07 12.99 -13.51
CA ARG A 126 16.95 14.13 -13.82
C ARG A 126 18.05 14.34 -12.78
N SER A 127 17.81 14.01 -11.52
CA SER A 127 18.84 14.07 -10.46
C SER A 127 19.81 12.88 -10.52
N CYS A 128 19.35 11.67 -10.83
CA CYS A 128 20.25 10.52 -10.99
C CYS A 128 21.10 10.60 -12.28
N PHE A 129 20.56 11.13 -13.39
CA PHE A 129 21.34 11.28 -14.63
C PHE A 129 22.44 12.34 -14.53
N LEU A 130 22.21 13.42 -13.78
CA LEU A 130 23.23 14.44 -13.51
C LEU A 130 24.33 13.92 -12.57
N ALA A 131 24.01 13.08 -11.59
CA ALA A 131 25.01 12.47 -10.72
C ALA A 131 25.87 11.42 -11.45
N SER A 132 25.27 10.61 -12.34
CA SER A 132 26.00 9.59 -13.11
C SER A 132 26.94 10.20 -14.17
N ASN A 133 26.52 11.29 -14.84
CA ASN A 133 27.39 12.00 -15.78
C ASN A 133 28.50 12.83 -15.10
N ALA A 134 28.29 13.30 -13.86
CA ALA A 134 29.33 14.01 -13.11
C ALA A 134 30.49 13.09 -12.69
N LEU A 135 30.22 11.81 -12.40
CA LEU A 135 31.23 10.82 -12.06
C LEU A 135 32.00 10.28 -13.29
N ALA A 136 31.38 10.29 -14.48
CA ALA A 136 32.05 9.89 -15.73
C ALA A 136 32.96 10.98 -16.33
N ALA A 137 32.70 12.26 -16.02
CA ALA A 137 33.44 13.40 -16.58
C ALA A 137 34.80 13.67 -15.89
N THR A 138 35.01 13.20 -14.66
CA THR A 138 36.24 13.43 -13.90
C THR A 138 37.36 12.41 -14.19
N SER A 139 37.07 11.31 -14.90
CA SER A 139 38.07 10.27 -15.23
C SER A 139 38.79 10.47 -16.59
N LYS A 140 38.39 11.44 -17.42
CA LYS A 140 38.96 11.62 -18.78
C LYS A 140 39.94 12.78 -18.96
N ASN A 141 40.28 13.51 -17.89
CA ASN A 141 41.18 14.67 -17.95
C ASN A 141 42.32 14.59 -16.91
N ALA A 142 42.97 13.42 -16.79
CA ALA A 142 44.28 13.35 -16.15
C ALA A 142 45.36 13.62 -17.23
N PRO A 143 46.12 14.74 -17.18
CA PRO A 143 47.29 14.90 -18.03
C PRO A 143 48.39 13.92 -17.56
N LEU A 144 49.13 13.40 -18.54
CA LEU A 144 50.29 12.52 -18.39
C LEU A 144 51.32 13.06 -17.40
#